data_AF-A5TU03-F1
#
_entry.id   AF-A5TU03-F1
#
_cell.length_a   1.000
_cell.length_b   1.000
_cell.length_c   1.000
_cell.angle_alpha   90.00
_cell.angle_beta   90.00
_cell.angle_gamma   90.00
#
_symmetry.space_group_name_H-M   'P 1'
#
loop_
_entity.id
_entity.type
_entity.pdbx_description
1 polymer ?
#
loop_
_entity_poly.entity_id
_entity_poly.type
_entity_poly.pdbx_seq_one_letter_code
_entity_poly.pdbx_strand_id
1 'polypeptide(L)' 'MYKNLNLHNENGEWQMIFDICILAKYRKRGYAEKLLNQVISDVRAYRHGLVLTCEDKFIHYFKKIWI' A
#
# COMPACT_ATOMS: atom_id res chain seq x y z
N MET A 1 -9.66 -12.77 -4.63
CA MET A 1 -8.95 -12.56 -3.34
C MET A 1 -9.89 -12.10 -2.23
N TYR A 2 -10.71 -11.05 -2.41
CA TYR A 2 -11.61 -10.54 -1.36
C TYR A 2 -12.69 -11.52 -0.83
N LYS A 3 -13.13 -12.49 -1.63
CA LYS A 3 -14.05 -13.57 -1.23
C LYS A 3 -13.35 -14.89 -0.86
N ASN A 4 -12.06 -15.01 -1.16
CA ASN A 4 -11.31 -16.25 -0.96
C ASN A 4 -9.86 -15.92 -0.60
N LEU A 5 -9.54 -16.08 0.68
CA LEU A 5 -8.23 -15.81 1.27
C LEU A 5 -7.13 -16.75 0.73
N ASN A 6 -7.50 -17.92 0.21
CA ASN A 6 -6.54 -18.90 -0.34
C ASN A 6 -5.90 -18.44 -1.66
N LEU A 7 -6.37 -17.33 -2.23
CA LEU A 7 -5.72 -16.68 -3.36
C LEU A 7 -4.53 -15.79 -2.93
N HIS A 8 -4.32 -15.61 -1.62
CA HIS A 8 -3.09 -15.01 -1.12
C HIS A 8 -1.93 -15.99 -1.27
N ASN A 9 -0.88 -15.55 -1.97
CA ASN A 9 0.39 -16.24 -2.01
C ASN A 9 1.41 -15.45 -1.18
N GLU A 10 1.79 -16.01 -0.03
CA GLU A 10 2.80 -15.45 0.86
C GLU A 10 4.19 -15.38 0.22
N ASN A 11 4.44 -16.17 -0.82
CA ASN A 11 5.68 -16.16 -1.60
C ASN A 11 5.52 -15.41 -2.94
N GLY A 12 4.47 -14.61 -3.11
CA GLY A 12 4.27 -13.83 -4.34
C GLY A 12 5.35 -12.76 -4.55
N GLU A 13 5.77 -12.54 -5.79
CA GLU A 13 6.80 -11.55 -6.12
C GLU A 13 6.41 -10.10 -5.78
N TRP A 14 5.11 -9.82 -5.67
CA TRP A 14 4.55 -8.48 -5.44
C TRP A 14 3.75 -8.44 -4.15
N GLN A 15 3.92 -7.36 -3.38
CA GLN A 15 3.09 -7.10 -2.22
C GLN A 15 1.83 -6.31 -2.62
N MET A 16 0.66 -6.87 -2.33
CA MET A 16 -0.60 -6.18 -2.57
C MET A 16 -1.03 -5.41 -1.31
N ILE A 17 -1.39 -4.14 -1.47
CA ILE A 17 -2.04 -3.31 -0.45
C ILE A 17 -3.43 -2.95 -0.95
N PHE A 18 -4.45 -3.36 -0.19
CA PHE A 18 -5.83 -3.13 -0.57
C PHE A 18 -6.36 -1.77 -0.13
N ASP A 19 -6.04 -1.36 1.09
CA ASP A 19 -6.53 -0.11 1.65
C ASP A 19 -5.55 0.47 2.66
N ILE A 20 -5.56 1.79 2.80
CA ILE A 20 -4.81 2.55 3.80
C ILE A 20 -5.81 3.40 4.57
N CYS A 21 -6.14 2.94 5.77
CA CYS A 21 -7.08 3.65 6.62
C CYS A 21 -6.34 4.56 7.61
N ILE A 22 -6.60 5.87 7.52
CA ILE A 22 -6.19 6.85 8.52
C ILE A 22 -7.43 7.36 9.24
N LEU A 23 -7.46 7.22 10.57
CA LEU A 23 -8.51 7.79 11.42
C LEU A 23 -8.67 9.29 11.14
N ALA A 24 -9.91 9.77 11.09
CA ALA A 24 -10.22 11.14 10.67
C ALA A 24 -9.40 12.22 11.41
N LYS A 25 -9.23 12.08 12.73
CA LYS A 25 -8.46 13.01 13.57
C LYS A 25 -6.96 13.09 13.25
N TYR A 26 -6.42 12.12 12.50
CA TYR A 26 -5.01 12.00 12.14
C TYR A 26 -4.73 12.26 10.65
N ARG A 27 -5.74 12.59 9.84
CA ARG A 27 -5.58 12.87 8.40
C ARG A 27 -4.83 14.19 8.17
N LYS A 28 -4.32 14.37 6.94
CA LYS A 28 -3.57 15.57 6.49
C LYS A 28 -2.25 15.84 7.25
N ARG A 29 -1.66 14.79 7.83
CA ARG A 29 -0.38 14.84 8.58
C ARG A 29 0.74 14.00 7.94
N GLY A 30 0.54 13.52 6.71
CA GLY A 30 1.51 12.67 5.99
C GLY A 30 1.57 11.22 6.48
N TYR A 31 0.66 10.76 7.35
CA TYR A 31 0.75 9.39 7.89
C TYR A 31 0.53 8.28 6.85
N ALA A 32 -0.30 8.50 5.84
CA ALA A 32 -0.47 7.51 4.77
C ALA A 32 0.84 7.28 4.00
N GLU A 33 1.55 8.36 3.67
CA GLU A 33 2.88 8.30 3.07
C GLU A 33 3.91 7.64 4.01
N LYS A 34 3.92 8.01 5.30
CA LYS A 34 4.82 7.40 6.27
C LYS A 34 4.60 5.89 6.40
N LEU A 35 3.34 5.44 6.43
CA LEU A 35 3.00 4.01 6.47
C LEU A 35 3.45 3.31 5.19
N LEU A 36 3.19 3.88 4.02
CA LEU A 36 3.62 3.29 2.76
C LEU A 36 5.13 3.15 2.65
N ASN A 37 5.87 4.20 3.01
CA ASN A 37 7.34 4.16 3.00
C ASN A 37 7.89 3.10 3.96
N GLN A 38 7.24 2.92 5.12
CA GLN A 38 7.61 1.83 6.03
C GLN A 38 7.35 0.47 5.39
N VAL A 39 6.17 0.25 4.81
CA VAL A 39 5.85 -1.02 4.14
C VAL A 39 6.81 -1.30 2.98
N ILE A 40 7.13 -0.28 2.16
CA ILE A 40 8.16 -0.39 1.11
C ILE A 40 9.47 -0.87 1.71
N SER A 41 9.95 -0.22 2.77
CA SER A 41 11.19 -0.59 3.45
C SER A 41 11.17 -2.05 3.94
N ASP A 42 10.05 -2.47 4.52
CA ASP A 42 9.92 -3.80 5.13
C ASP A 42 9.91 -4.91 4.08
N VAL A 43 9.31 -4.67 2.91
CA VAL A 43 9.13 -5.70 1.87
C VAL A 43 10.20 -5.70 0.79
N ARG A 44 10.99 -4.62 0.65
CA ARG A 44 11.96 -4.46 -0.46
C ARG A 44 13.01 -5.55 -0.52
N ALA A 45 13.32 -6.21 0.59
CA ALA A 45 14.30 -7.28 0.64
C ALA A 45 13.83 -8.58 -0.03
N TYR A 46 12.51 -8.78 -0.18
CA TYR A 46 11.93 -10.05 -0.64
C TYR A 46 10.77 -9.89 -1.63
N ARG A 47 10.44 -8.66 -2.06
CA ARG A 47 9.42 -8.38 -3.09
C ARG A 47 10.00 -7.47 -4.16
N HIS A 48 9.55 -7.65 -5.40
CA HIS A 48 9.89 -6.80 -6.53
C HIS A 48 9.22 -5.42 -6.48
N GLY A 49 8.09 -5.31 -5.78
CA GLY A 49 7.39 -4.05 -5.63
C GLY A 49 6.03 -4.20 -4.96
N LEU A 50 5.29 -3.10 -5.00
CA LEU A 50 3.99 -2.96 -4.36
C LEU A 50 2.91 -2.60 -5.37
N VAL A 51 1.73 -3.19 -5.19
CA VAL A 51 0.51 -2.84 -5.92
C VAL A 51 -0.48 -2.27 -4.92
N LEU A 52 -0.82 -0.99 -5.08
CA LEU A 52 -1.82 -0.30 -4.26
C LEU A 52 -3.08 -0.08 -5.10
N THR A 53 -4.21 -0.64 -4.67
CA THR A 53 -5.52 -0.24 -5.20
C THR A 53 -5.91 1.09 -4.59
N CYS A 54 -6.31 2.05 -5.42
CA CYS A 54 -6.56 3.42 -5.01
C CYS A 54 -7.81 3.97 -5.71
N GLU A 55 -8.66 4.69 -4.98
CA GLU A 55 -9.72 5.48 -5.60
C GLU A 55 -9.12 6.63 -6.44
N ASP A 56 -9.72 6.93 -7.59
CA ASP A 56 -9.21 7.90 -8.57
C ASP A 56 -8.83 9.25 -7.97
N LYS A 57 -9.65 9.76 -7.04
CA LYS A 57 -9.45 11.05 -6.35
C LYS A 57 -8.13 11.13 -5.55
N PHE A 58 -7.53 9.99 -5.21
CA PHE A 58 -6.27 9.91 -4.46
C PHE A 58 -5.07 9.56 -5.33
N ILE A 59 -5.24 9.30 -6.64
CA ILE A 59 -4.13 9.00 -7.56
C ILE A 59 -3.07 10.11 -7.50
N HIS A 60 -3.48 11.38 -7.51
CA HIS A 60 -2.52 12.49 -7.43
C HIS A 60 -1.69 12.49 -6.14
N TYR A 61 -2.30 12.07 -5.02
CA TYR A 61 -1.63 12.00 -3.74
C TYR A 61 -0.57 10.88 -3.74
N PHE A 62 -0.93 9.68 -4.18
CA PHE A 62 -0.02 8.53 -4.18
C PHE A 62 0.98 8.52 -5.33
N LYS A 63 0.75 9.27 -6.42
CA LYS A 63 1.71 9.44 -7.52
C LYS A 63 3.07 9.99 -7.07
N LYS A 64 3.15 10.65 -5.93
CA LYS A 64 4.40 11.19 -5.37
C LYS A 64 5.32 10.13 -4.76
N ILE A 65 4.80 8.93 -4.50
CA ILE A 65 5.48 7.86 -3.76
C ILE A 65 6.21 6.89 -4.73
N TRP A 66 6.04 7.06 -6.04
CA TRP A 66 6.74 6.27 -7.05
C TRP A 66 8.15 6.84 -7.27
N ILE A 67 9.12 6.25 -6.58
CA ILE A 67 10.56 6.32 -6.89
C ILE A 67 11.00 4.94 -7.34
#